data_AF-A0A925XEA2-F1
#
_entry.id   AF-A0A925XEA2-F1
#
_cell.length_a   1.000
_cell.length_b   1.000
_cell.length_c   1.000
_cell.angle_alpha   90.00
_cell.angle_beta   90.00
_cell.angle_gamma   90.00
#
_symmetry.space_group_name_H-M   'P 1'
#
loop_
_entity.id
_entity.type
_entity.pdbx_description
1 polymer ?
#
loop_
_entity_poly.entity_id
_entity_poly.type
_entity_poly.pdbx_seq_one_letter_code
_entity_poly.pdbx_strand_id
1 'polypeptide(L)'
;VDARHAIERGTCDLFNIRLSKCGGLVNSLQLAALAHQAGLGYQLGCQVGETGILSAAGRHFASSVANIRYLEGSYDRFLVRERLTIEDITFGWGGYAPALTGSGLGVTIDEPELRRVTIREERFSL
;
A
#
# COMPACT_ATOMS: atom_id res chain seq x y z
N VAL A 1 5.18 -13.62 -13.69
CA VAL A 1 6.13 -14.01 -14.75
C VAL A 1 7.27 -13.00 -14.79
N ASP A 2 6.96 -11.71 -14.88
CA ASP A 2 7.94 -10.61 -14.94
C ASP A 2 8.99 -10.63 -13.83
N ALA A 3 8.58 -10.80 -12.56
CA ALA A 3 9.52 -10.86 -11.45
C ALA A 3 10.54 -12.01 -11.57
N ARG A 4 10.12 -13.18 -12.06
CA ARG A 4 11.04 -14.32 -12.28
C ARG A 4 12.04 -14.01 -13.40
N HIS A 5 11.55 -13.46 -14.51
CA HIS A 5 12.44 -13.01 -15.59
C HIS A 5 13.43 -11.96 -15.12
N ALA A 6 13.00 -11.02 -14.27
CA ALA A 6 13.88 -9.98 -13.74
C ALA A 6 15.02 -10.55 -12.90
N ILE A 7 14.72 -11.58 -12.09
CA ILE A 7 15.69 -12.34 -11.28
C ILE A 7 16.63 -13.14 -12.19
N GLU A 8 16.08 -13.98 -13.06
CA GLU A 8 16.85 -14.88 -13.94
C GLU A 8 17.83 -14.11 -14.84
N ARG A 9 17.44 -12.91 -15.28
CA ARG A 9 18.25 -12.05 -16.14
C ARG A 9 19.10 -11.04 -15.38
N GLY A 10 19.01 -10.98 -14.05
CA GLY A 10 19.77 -10.04 -13.23
C GLY A 10 19.52 -8.56 -13.56
N THR A 11 18.27 -8.20 -13.87
CA THR A 11 17.93 -6.85 -14.37
C THR A 11 17.70 -5.81 -13.28
N CYS A 12 17.70 -6.21 -12.01
CA CYS A 12 17.51 -5.32 -10.88
C CYS A 12 18.02 -5.94 -9.57
N ASP A 13 18.36 -5.09 -8.60
CA ASP A 13 18.79 -5.50 -7.26
C ASP A 13 17.65 -5.40 -6.22
N LEU A 14 16.59 -4.65 -6.54
CA LEU A 14 15.50 -4.32 -5.63
C LEU A 14 14.15 -4.32 -6.35
N PHE A 15 13.13 -4.92 -5.75
CA PHE A 15 11.74 -4.76 -6.21
C PHE A 15 11.04 -3.61 -5.48
N ASN A 16 10.33 -2.77 -6.26
CA ASN A 16 9.40 -1.78 -5.72
C ASN A 16 7.98 -2.35 -5.73
N ILE A 17 7.53 -2.87 -4.58
CA ILE A 17 6.24 -3.55 -4.46
C ILE A 17 5.15 -2.53 -4.16
N ARG A 18 4.15 -2.41 -5.04
CA ARG A 18 3.00 -1.51 -4.84
C ARG A 18 1.73 -2.34 -4.81
N LEU A 19 1.02 -2.35 -3.68
CA LEU A 19 -0.13 -3.22 -3.46
C LEU A 19 -1.18 -3.11 -4.57
N SER A 20 -1.50 -1.89 -4.99
CA SER A 20 -2.47 -1.60 -6.06
C SER A 20 -2.05 -2.07 -7.45
N LYS A 21 -0.74 -2.23 -7.70
CA LYS A 21 -0.20 -2.70 -8.98
C LYS A 21 0.00 -4.21 -9.02
N CYS A 22 0.14 -4.82 -7.85
CA CYS A 22 0.33 -6.27 -7.72
C CYS A 22 -1.00 -7.03 -7.57
N GLY A 23 -2.14 -6.33 -7.48
CA GLY A 23 -3.44 -6.96 -7.29
C GLY A 23 -3.77 -7.30 -5.83
N GLY A 24 -3.19 -6.56 -4.88
CA GLY A 24 -3.50 -6.66 -3.45
C GLY A 24 -2.41 -7.30 -2.60
N LEU A 25 -2.75 -7.55 -1.33
CA LEU A 25 -1.81 -7.96 -0.29
C LEU A 25 -1.16 -9.32 -0.57
N VAL A 26 -1.94 -10.32 -0.98
CA VAL A 26 -1.46 -11.70 -1.17
C VAL A 26 -0.39 -11.77 -2.26
N ASN A 27 -0.66 -11.21 -3.43
CA ASN A 27 0.31 -11.20 -4.53
C ASN A 27 1.56 -10.37 -4.19
N SER A 28 1.38 -9.28 -3.44
CA SER A 28 2.51 -8.46 -2.97
C SER A 28 3.40 -9.23 -2.00
N LEU A 29 2.81 -10.03 -1.11
CA LEU A 29 3.55 -10.89 -0.20
C LEU A 29 4.31 -11.98 -0.95
N GLN A 30 3.69 -12.60 -1.96
CA GLN A 30 4.36 -13.57 -2.83
C GLN A 30 5.56 -12.96 -3.56
N LEU A 31 5.47 -11.71 -4.01
CA LEU A 31 6.59 -10.99 -4.64
C LEU A 31 7.71 -10.67 -3.64
N ALA A 32 7.38 -10.24 -2.42
CA ALA A 32 8.36 -10.02 -1.37
C ALA A 32 9.10 -11.31 -1.00
N ALA A 33 8.37 -12.42 -0.87
CA ALA A 33 8.93 -13.74 -0.60
C ALA A 33 9.85 -14.21 -1.73
N LEU A 34 9.43 -14.03 -2.99
CA LEU A 34 10.23 -14.37 -4.17
C LEU A 34 11.53 -13.56 -4.23
N ALA A 35 11.47 -12.25 -3.99
CA ALA A 35 12.66 -11.40 -3.94
C ALA A 35 13.62 -11.87 -2.84
N HIS A 36 13.10 -12.09 -1.63
CA HIS A 36 13.87 -12.58 -0.49
C HIS A 36 14.59 -13.90 -0.79
N GLN A 37 13.88 -14.88 -1.36
CA GLN A 37 14.44 -16.18 -1.71
C GLN A 37 15.54 -16.09 -2.77
N ALA A 38 15.43 -15.14 -3.69
CA ALA A 38 16.43 -14.87 -4.71
C ALA A 38 17.60 -13.99 -4.23
N GLY A 39 17.58 -13.55 -2.97
CA GLY A 39 18.60 -12.65 -2.42
C GLY A 39 18.50 -11.19 -2.87
N LEU A 40 17.40 -10.81 -3.53
CA LEU A 40 17.10 -9.42 -3.89
C LEU A 40 16.47 -8.70 -2.69
N GLY A 41 16.70 -7.38 -2.61
CA GLY A 41 15.95 -6.56 -1.66
C GLY A 41 14.58 -6.16 -2.20
N TYR A 42 13.76 -5.56 -1.34
CA TYR A 42 12.48 -5.00 -1.74
C TYR A 42 12.09 -3.79 -0.88
N GLN A 43 11.27 -2.92 -1.45
CA GLN A 43 10.65 -1.81 -0.77
C GLN A 43 9.13 -1.87 -0.92
N LEU A 44 8.40 -1.24 0.00
CA LEU A 44 6.99 -0.92 -0.19
C LEU A 44 6.90 0.45 -0.86
N GLY A 45 6.38 0.47 -2.08
CA GLY A 45 6.05 1.70 -2.79
C GLY A 45 4.59 2.08 -2.62
N CYS A 46 4.33 3.39 -2.68
CA CYS A 46 2.97 3.91 -2.65
C CYS A 46 2.44 4.20 -4.06
N GLN A 47 1.12 4.27 -4.20
CA GLN A 47 0.52 4.81 -5.42
C GLN A 47 0.39 6.32 -5.29
N VAL A 48 0.84 7.05 -6.31
CA VAL A 48 0.63 8.51 -6.36
C VAL A 48 -0.87 8.79 -6.33
N GLY A 49 -1.31 9.60 -5.37
CA GLY A 49 -2.73 9.90 -5.16
C GLY A 49 -3.52 8.76 -4.53
N GLU A 50 -2.87 7.84 -3.81
CA GLU A 50 -3.59 6.88 -2.97
C GLU A 50 -4.39 7.58 -1.86
N THR A 51 -5.56 7.01 -1.53
CA THR A 51 -6.39 7.46 -0.42
C THR A 51 -6.00 6.73 0.86
N GLY A 52 -6.52 7.20 2.01
CA GLY A 52 -6.29 6.58 3.32
C GLY A 52 -6.59 5.07 3.37
N ILE A 53 -7.45 4.54 2.49
CA ILE A 53 -7.76 3.11 2.40
C ILE A 53 -6.53 2.30 1.98
N LEU A 54 -5.88 2.69 0.87
CA LEU A 54 -4.70 1.98 0.38
C LEU A 54 -3.49 2.25 1.27
N SER A 55 -3.37 3.47 1.81
CA SER A 55 -2.34 3.78 2.79
C SER A 55 -2.47 2.92 4.07
N ALA A 56 -3.69 2.65 4.54
CA ALA A 56 -3.92 1.74 5.67
C ALA A 56 -3.50 0.30 5.34
N ALA A 57 -3.86 -0.21 4.16
CA ALA A 57 -3.41 -1.53 3.70
C ALA A 57 -1.88 -1.61 3.57
N GLY A 58 -1.25 -0.54 3.06
CA GLY A 58 0.20 -0.39 3.04
C GLY A 58 0.82 -0.43 4.44
N ARG A 59 0.20 0.23 5.42
CA ARG A 59 0.66 0.21 6.81
C ARG A 59 0.63 -1.20 7.41
N HIS A 60 -0.45 -1.95 7.18
CA HIS A 60 -0.54 -3.36 7.60
C HIS A 60 0.51 -4.23 6.94
N PHE A 61 0.78 -4.03 5.65
CA PHE A 61 1.84 -4.75 4.94
C PHE A 61 3.22 -4.41 5.54
N ALA A 62 3.51 -3.13 5.73
CA ALA A 62 4.77 -2.64 6.31
C ALA A 62 5.03 -3.17 7.72
N SER A 63 4.00 -3.29 8.55
CA SER A 63 4.12 -3.79 9.92
C SER A 63 4.19 -5.31 10.03
N SER A 64 3.85 -6.04 8.97
CA SER A 64 3.73 -7.51 8.99
C SER A 64 4.79 -8.23 8.16
N VAL A 65 5.52 -7.50 7.30
CA VAL A 65 6.53 -8.06 6.40
C VAL A 65 7.91 -7.57 6.80
N ALA A 66 8.78 -8.51 7.14
CA ALA A 66 10.16 -8.22 7.54
C ALA A 66 11.01 -7.74 6.34
N ASN A 67 12.20 -7.20 6.63
CA ASN A 67 13.26 -6.90 5.66
C ASN A 67 12.89 -5.92 4.53
N ILE A 68 11.78 -5.19 4.65
CA ILE A 68 11.47 -4.08 3.75
C ILE A 68 12.54 -2.99 3.94
N ARG A 69 13.22 -2.62 2.85
CA ARG A 69 14.36 -1.69 2.89
C ARG A 69 13.93 -0.22 2.98
N TYR A 70 12.86 0.13 2.27
CA TYR A 70 12.29 1.48 2.24
C TYR A 70 10.76 1.41 2.28
N LEU A 71 10.15 2.42 2.90
CA LEU A 71 8.71 2.51 3.10
C LEU A 71 8.20 3.81 2.50
N GLU A 72 7.24 3.68 1.59
CA GLU A 72 6.44 4.78 1.08
C GLU A 72 4.96 4.53 1.42
N GLY A 73 4.22 5.59 1.78
CA GLY A 73 2.78 5.52 1.98
C GLY A 73 2.27 6.60 2.94
N SER A 74 0.94 6.66 3.09
CA SER A 74 0.27 7.61 3.99
C SER A 74 0.53 9.07 3.63
N TYR A 75 0.43 9.33 2.32
CA TYR A 75 0.53 10.66 1.72
C TYR A 75 -0.84 11.27 1.41
N ASP A 76 -1.94 10.62 1.79
CA ASP A 76 -3.30 11.01 1.40
C ASP A 76 -3.59 12.48 1.71
N ARG A 77 -3.25 12.96 2.91
CA ARG A 77 -3.37 14.37 3.28
C ARG A 77 -2.62 15.36 2.36
N PHE A 78 -1.55 14.92 1.72
CA PHE A 78 -0.69 15.78 0.88
C PHE A 78 -1.00 15.67 -0.62
N LEU A 79 -1.44 14.50 -1.08
CA LEU A 79 -1.55 14.20 -2.51
C LEU A 79 -2.99 14.12 -3.01
N VAL A 80 -3.97 13.86 -2.14
CA VAL A 80 -5.38 13.90 -2.51
C VAL A 80 -6.04 15.16 -1.98
N ARG A 81 -6.88 15.79 -2.80
CA ARG A 81 -7.59 17.01 -2.42
C ARG A 81 -8.59 16.72 -1.30
N GLU A 82 -9.25 15.56 -1.34
CA GLU A 82 -10.31 15.20 -0.41
C GLU A 82 -9.99 13.88 0.29
N ARG A 83 -9.98 13.92 1.63
CA ARG A 83 -9.75 12.75 2.47
C ARG A 83 -11.03 11.94 2.54
N LEU A 84 -10.90 10.62 2.34
CA LEU A 84 -12.02 9.69 2.35
C LEU A 84 -12.07 8.80 3.59
N THR A 85 -11.20 9.06 4.56
CA THR A 85 -11.16 8.38 5.87
C THR A 85 -11.31 9.41 6.99
N ILE A 86 -11.95 9.01 8.08
CA ILE A 86 -12.12 9.86 9.26
C ILE A 86 -10.78 10.06 9.97
N GLU A 87 -10.02 8.99 10.14
CA GLU A 87 -8.71 8.99 10.78
C GLU A 87 -7.65 9.64 9.88
N ASP A 88 -6.78 10.47 10.48
CA ASP A 88 -5.55 10.95 9.84
C ASP A 88 -4.42 9.96 10.15
N ILE A 89 -4.07 9.14 9.16
CA ILE A 89 -2.99 8.14 9.27
C ILE A 89 -1.67 8.64 8.66
N THR A 90 -1.59 9.93 8.31
CA THR A 90 -0.39 10.56 7.76
C THR A 90 0.80 10.29 8.69
N PHE A 91 1.97 10.00 8.10
CA PHE A 91 3.19 9.87 8.89
C PHE A 91 3.52 11.19 9.60
N GLY A 92 4.10 11.07 10.79
CA GLY A 92 4.58 12.18 11.59
C GLY A 92 6.02 12.58 11.27
N TRP A 93 6.65 13.26 12.23
CA TRP A 93 8.02 13.74 12.08
C TRP A 93 9.01 12.60 11.77
N GLY A 94 9.97 12.86 10.87
CA GLY A 94 10.94 11.87 10.43
C GLY A 94 10.34 10.72 9.60
N GLY A 95 9.10 10.84 9.13
CA GLY A 95 8.39 9.76 8.43
C GLY A 95 7.86 8.67 9.37
N TYR A 96 7.84 8.93 10.69
CA TYR A 96 7.38 7.94 11.66
C TYR A 96 5.87 7.68 11.53
N ALA A 97 5.50 6.41 11.49
CA ALA A 97 4.16 6.00 11.17
C ALA A 97 3.84 4.70 11.93
N PRO A 98 3.02 4.73 13.01
CA PRO A 98 2.79 3.56 13.84
C PRO A 98 1.96 2.49 13.10
N ALA A 99 2.06 1.24 13.56
CA ALA A 99 1.17 0.17 13.12
C ALA A 99 -0.28 0.48 13.51
N LEU A 100 -1.23 0.10 12.65
CA LEU A 100 -2.66 0.23 12.93
C LEU A 100 -3.13 -1.00 13.70
N THR A 101 -3.80 -0.80 14.84
CA THR A 101 -4.23 -1.88 15.74
C THR A 101 -5.74 -2.13 15.74
N GLY A 102 -6.50 -1.28 15.06
CA GLY A 102 -7.95 -1.45 14.90
C GLY A 102 -8.30 -2.64 14.00
N SER A 103 -9.53 -3.13 14.13
CA SER A 103 -10.05 -4.23 13.30
C SER A 103 -10.08 -3.88 11.81
N GLY A 104 -9.90 -4.89 10.96
CA GLY A 104 -9.89 -4.70 9.50
C GLY A 104 -8.69 -3.85 9.06
N LEU A 105 -8.94 -2.80 8.27
CA LEU A 105 -7.89 -1.85 7.90
C LEU A 105 -7.57 -0.83 9.00
N GLY A 106 -8.38 -0.74 10.06
CA GLY A 106 -8.17 0.26 11.13
C GLY A 106 -8.46 1.70 10.70
N VAL A 107 -9.26 1.88 9.65
CA VAL A 107 -9.78 3.18 9.18
C VAL A 107 -11.27 3.09 8.90
N THR A 108 -11.96 4.20 9.12
CA THR A 108 -13.38 4.39 8.88
C THR A 108 -13.58 5.28 7.66
N ILE A 109 -14.46 4.88 6.75
CA ILE A 109 -14.76 5.66 5.55
C ILE A 109 -15.60 6.89 5.95
N ASP A 110 -15.20 8.06 5.44
CA ASP A 110 -16.03 9.25 5.48
C ASP A 110 -17.08 9.16 4.36
N GLU A 111 -18.20 8.54 4.70
CA GLU A 111 -19.33 8.28 3.81
C GLU A 111 -19.90 9.55 3.15
N PRO A 112 -20.13 10.68 3.86
CA PRO A 112 -20.46 11.96 3.24
C PRO A 112 -19.44 12.44 2.19
N GLU A 113 -18.15 12.43 2.51
CA GLU A 113 -17.10 12.88 1.58
C GLU A 113 -16.97 11.95 0.37
N LEU A 114 -17.03 10.64 0.59
CA LEU A 114 -17.06 9.64 -0.48
C LEU A 114 -18.20 9.91 -1.45
N ARG A 115 -19.43 10.08 -0.94
CA ARG A 115 -20.59 10.42 -1.78
C ARG A 115 -20.41 11.73 -2.54
N ARG A 116 -19.83 12.75 -1.91
CA ARG A 116 -19.60 14.07 -2.54
C ARG A 116 -18.66 13.98 -3.75
N VAL A 117 -17.63 13.15 -3.69
CA VAL A 117 -16.66 12.97 -4.79
C VAL A 117 -17.03 11.85 -5.77
N THR A 118 -18.12 11.12 -5.53
CA THR A 118 -18.54 10.02 -6.38
C THR A 118 -19.15 10.53 -7.68
N ILE A 119 -18.56 10.14 -8.82
CA ILE A 119 -19.05 10.48 -10.16
C ILE A 119 -19.86 9.31 -10.77
N ARG A 120 -19.55 8.08 -10.36
CA ARG A 120 -20.21 6.84 -10.83
C ARG A 120 -20.17 5.80 -9.72
N GLU A 121 -21.27 5.06 -9.57
CA GLU A 121 -21.41 3.95 -8.65
C GLU A 121 -21.86 2.70 -9.41
N GLU A 122 -21.27 1.55 -9.10
CA GLU A 122 -21.67 0.25 -9.64
C GLU A 122 -21.90 -0.71 -8.49
N ARG A 123 -22.96 -1.53 -8.59
CA ARG A 123 -23.31 -2.52 -7.58
C ARG A 123 -23.27 -3.90 -8.21
N PHE A 124 -22.50 -4.79 -7.59
CA PHE A 124 -22.41 -6.19 -7.97
C PHE A 124 -23.06 -7.00 -6.87
N SER A 125 -24.05 -7.80 -7.24
CA SER A 125 -24.60 -8.84 -6.36
C SER A 125 -23.65 -10.04 -6.37
N LEU A 126 -23.23 -10.48 -5.18
CA LEU A 126 -22.50 -11.73 -4.97
C LEU A 126 -23.41 -12.95 -5.16
#